data_AF-A0A9Q1HXQ1-F1
#
_entry.id   AF-A0A9Q1HXQ1-F1
#
_cell.length_a   1.000
_cell.length_b   1.000
_cell.length_c   1.000
_cell.angle_alpha   90.00
_cell.angle_beta   90.00
_cell.angle_gamma   90.00
#
_symmetry.space_group_name_H-M   'P 1'
#
loop_
_entity.id
_entity.type
_entity.pdbx_description
1 polymer ?
#
loop_
_entity_poly.entity_id
_entity_poly.type
_entity_poly.pdbx_seq_one_letter_code
_entity_poly.pdbx_strand_id
1 'polypeptide(L)'
;FVMVKFLRDSIVDPVDSEWFGFLKPGQAKETETLQESTLYKEDRLGLAEMDKAGKLVFLAVDGDHLQFSREWFNARLVPFLR
;
A
#
# COMPACT_ATOMS: atom_id res chain seq x y z
N PHE A 1 1.01 10.90 -0.82
CA PHE A 1 1.82 9.68 -0.79
C PHE A 1 1.08 8.61 -1.57
N VAL A 2 1.70 8.03 -2.59
CA VAL A 2 1.06 7.07 -3.49
C VAL A 2 1.68 5.70 -3.27
N MET A 3 0.87 4.73 -2.89
CA MET A 3 1.27 3.34 -2.68
C MET A 3 0.66 2.47 -3.78
N VAL A 4 1.48 1.64 -4.41
CA VAL A 4 1.07 0.75 -5.50
C VAL A 4 1.23 -0.68 -5.01
N LYS A 5 0.15 -1.47 -5.09
CA LYS A 5 0.13 -2.89 -4.75
C LYS A 5 0.06 -3.76 -6.01
N PHE A 6 0.92 -4.75 -6.12
CA PHE A 6 0.94 -5.76 -7.17
C PHE A 6 0.11 -6.96 -6.73
N LEU A 7 -1.02 -7.21 -7.40
CA LEU A 7 -2.00 -8.19 -6.93
C LEU A 7 -1.51 -9.65 -7.02
N ARG A 8 -0.45 -9.90 -7.77
CA ARG A 8 0.15 -11.23 -7.95
C ARG A 8 1.64 -11.23 -7.59
N ASP A 9 2.05 -10.32 -6.70
CA ASP A 9 3.44 -10.22 -6.26
C ASP A 9 3.92 -11.55 -5.66
N SER A 10 5.01 -12.09 -6.20
CA SER A 10 5.67 -13.32 -5.75
C SER A 10 6.97 -13.05 -5.00
N ILE A 11 7.36 -11.78 -4.83
CA ILE A 11 8.63 -11.34 -4.24
C ILE A 11 8.42 -10.74 -2.85
N VAL A 12 7.38 -9.94 -2.65
CA VAL A 12 7.09 -9.25 -1.39
C VAL A 12 6.20 -10.11 -0.51
N ASP A 13 6.68 -10.44 0.68
CA ASP A 13 5.95 -11.24 1.68
C ASP A 13 5.88 -10.51 3.04
N PRO A 14 4.69 -10.08 3.53
CA PRO A 14 3.39 -10.18 2.86
C PRO A 14 3.17 -9.07 1.81
N VAL A 15 2.43 -9.36 0.74
CA VAL A 15 2.01 -8.37 -0.28
C VAL A 15 1.28 -7.17 0.34
N ASP A 16 0.59 -7.36 1.48
CA ASP A 16 -0.05 -6.27 2.23
C ASP A 16 0.93 -5.17 2.70
N SER A 17 2.22 -5.46 2.79
CA SER A 17 3.27 -4.48 3.14
C SER A 17 3.45 -3.37 2.12
N GLU A 18 3.08 -3.60 0.86
CA GLU A 18 3.09 -2.57 -0.20
C GLU A 18 2.09 -1.44 0.08
N TRP A 19 1.07 -1.70 0.91
CA TRP A 19 0.07 -0.75 1.38
C TRP A 19 0.15 -0.51 2.90
N PHE A 20 1.37 -0.64 3.47
CA PHE A 20 1.61 -0.39 4.90
C PHE A 20 0.87 -1.35 5.87
N GLY A 21 0.26 -2.42 5.36
CA GLY A 21 -0.21 -3.54 6.18
C GLY A 21 0.93 -4.46 6.58
N PHE A 22 0.70 -5.38 7.50
CA PHE A 22 1.70 -6.38 7.88
C PHE A 22 1.07 -7.61 8.54
N LEU A 23 1.89 -8.57 8.96
CA LEU A 23 1.46 -9.70 9.77
C LEU A 23 1.01 -9.23 11.16
N LYS A 24 -0.11 -9.80 11.67
CA LYS A 24 -0.53 -9.56 13.05
C LYS A 24 0.55 -10.02 14.05
N PRO A 25 0.77 -9.31 15.17
CA PRO A 25 1.82 -9.64 16.13
C PRO A 25 1.71 -11.07 16.69
N GLY A 26 2.85 -11.73 16.84
CA GLY A 26 2.95 -13.05 17.49
C GLY A 26 2.71 -14.25 16.57
N GLN A 27 2.53 -14.05 15.26
CA GLN A 27 2.30 -15.11 14.28
C GLN A 27 2.72 -14.67 12.86
N ALA A 28 2.65 -15.57 11.87
CA ALA A 28 3.12 -15.32 10.50
C ALA A 28 2.17 -15.81 9.39
N LYS A 29 0.85 -15.73 9.63
CA LYS A 29 -0.20 -16.22 8.73
C LYS A 29 -1.26 -15.16 8.41
N GLU A 30 -1.83 -14.53 9.42
CA GLU A 30 -2.84 -13.48 9.26
C GLU A 30 -2.19 -12.11 9.11
N THR A 31 -2.68 -11.32 8.16
CA THR A 31 -2.29 -9.92 8.00
C THR A 31 -3.32 -8.98 8.64
N GLU A 32 -2.86 -7.76 8.93
CA GLU A 32 -3.66 -6.59 9.27
C GLU A 32 -3.34 -5.47 8.29
N THR A 33 -4.35 -4.68 7.98
CA THR A 33 -4.23 -3.48 7.14
C THR A 33 -3.56 -2.34 7.90
N LEU A 34 -3.12 -1.30 7.18
CA LEU A 34 -2.63 -0.06 7.80
C LEU A 34 -3.63 0.44 8.87
N GLN A 35 -4.92 0.52 8.55
CA GLN A 35 -5.95 1.08 9.43
C GLN A 35 -6.20 0.25 10.70
N GLU A 36 -5.91 -1.06 10.66
CA GLU A 36 -6.03 -1.95 11.80
C GLU A 36 -4.81 -1.89 12.73
N SER A 37 -3.65 -1.46 12.22
CA SER A 37 -2.40 -1.42 12.97
C SER A 37 -2.39 -0.38 14.10
N THR A 38 -1.61 -0.64 15.14
CA THR A 38 -1.33 0.33 16.21
C THR A 38 -0.65 1.60 15.68
N LEU A 39 0.19 1.46 14.66
CA LEU A 39 0.87 2.57 13.99
C LEU A 39 -0.11 3.66 13.52
N TYR A 40 -1.20 3.23 12.88
CA TYR A 40 -2.25 4.11 12.38
C TYR A 40 -3.19 4.59 13.49
N LYS A 41 -3.64 3.67 14.36
CA LYS A 41 -4.60 4.00 15.45
C LYS A 41 -4.06 5.04 16.43
N GLU A 42 -2.77 4.99 16.72
CA GLU A 42 -2.09 5.97 17.57
C GLU A 42 -1.43 7.10 16.77
N ASP A 43 -1.61 7.11 15.45
CA ASP A 43 -1.12 8.11 14.51
C ASP A 43 0.38 8.46 14.65
N ARG A 44 1.22 7.45 14.93
CA ARG A 44 2.63 7.67 15.30
C ARG A 44 3.48 8.30 14.20
N LEU A 45 3.02 8.25 12.96
CA LEU A 45 3.66 8.82 11.77
C LEU A 45 2.79 9.88 11.06
N GLY A 46 1.63 10.25 11.61
CA GLY A 46 0.68 11.14 10.94
C GLY A 46 -0.09 10.50 9.78
N LEU A 47 -0.04 9.17 9.62
CA LEU A 47 -0.72 8.46 8.53
C LEU A 47 -2.25 8.55 8.65
N ALA A 48 -2.81 8.57 9.86
CA ALA A 48 -4.25 8.72 10.05
C ALA A 48 -4.73 10.14 9.74
N GLU A 49 -3.95 11.15 10.10
CA GLU A 49 -4.22 12.53 9.68
C GLU A 49 -4.13 12.67 8.15
N MET A 50 -3.09 12.09 7.53
CA MET A 50 -2.92 12.10 6.07
C MET A 50 -4.06 11.39 5.36
N ASP A 51 -4.52 10.24 5.85
CA ASP A 51 -5.65 9.49 5.27
C ASP A 51 -6.94 10.31 5.34
N LYS A 52 -7.25 10.89 6.52
CA LYS A 52 -8.40 11.80 6.70
C LYS A 52 -8.35 13.02 5.80
N ALA A 53 -7.15 13.52 5.52
CA ALA A 53 -6.93 14.65 4.61
C ALA A 53 -6.89 14.23 3.12
N GLY A 54 -7.11 12.96 2.78
CA GLY A 54 -7.07 12.45 1.40
C GLY A 54 -5.69 12.46 0.77
N LYS A 55 -4.61 12.45 1.58
CA LYS A 55 -3.22 12.52 1.11
C LYS A 55 -2.59 11.14 0.88
N LEU A 56 -3.23 10.06 1.31
CA LEU A 56 -2.84 8.70 0.99
C LEU A 56 -3.62 8.22 -0.25
N VAL A 57 -2.90 7.71 -1.24
CA VAL A 57 -3.48 7.15 -2.46
C VAL A 57 -3.07 5.69 -2.55
N PHE A 58 -4.05 4.80 -2.60
CA PHE A 58 -3.86 3.36 -2.72
C PHE A 58 -4.23 2.92 -4.14
N LEU A 59 -3.25 2.51 -4.92
CA LEU A 59 -3.43 1.99 -6.28
C LEU A 59 -3.07 0.50 -6.30
N ALA A 60 -3.78 -0.27 -7.12
CA ALA A 60 -3.46 -1.67 -7.36
C ALA A 60 -3.35 -1.94 -8.86
N VAL A 61 -2.50 -2.89 -9.21
CA VAL A 61 -2.32 -3.37 -10.58
C VAL A 61 -2.27 -4.89 -10.61
N ASP A 62 -2.92 -5.47 -11.60
CA ASP A 62 -2.85 -6.91 -11.84
C ASP A 62 -1.51 -7.24 -12.53
N GLY A 63 -0.58 -7.80 -11.76
CA GLY A 63 0.79 -8.08 -12.17
C GLY A 63 1.61 -8.62 -11.01
N ASP A 64 2.73 -9.28 -11.34
CA ASP A 64 3.78 -9.64 -10.40
C ASP A 64 4.62 -8.40 -10.01
N HIS A 65 5.66 -8.58 -9.20
CA HIS A 65 6.49 -7.51 -8.66
C HIS A 65 7.00 -6.55 -9.75
N LEU A 66 6.66 -5.26 -9.61
CA LEU A 66 7.01 -4.19 -10.56
C LEU A 66 6.47 -4.39 -11.99
N GLN A 67 5.54 -5.32 -12.19
CA GLN A 67 4.93 -5.59 -13.48
C GLN A 67 3.71 -4.69 -13.69
N PHE A 68 3.86 -3.68 -14.54
CA PHE A 68 2.77 -2.84 -15.02
C PHE A 68 3.01 -2.41 -16.46
N SER A 69 1.93 -2.08 -17.18
CA SER A 69 2.04 -1.57 -18.54
C SER A 69 2.38 -0.07 -18.57
N ARG A 70 2.96 0.41 -19.68
CA ARG A 70 3.23 1.84 -19.87
C ARG A 70 1.95 2.66 -19.87
N GLU A 71 0.87 2.11 -20.43
CA GLU A 71 -0.46 2.72 -20.45
C GLU A 71 -0.97 2.90 -19.01
N TRP A 72 -0.86 1.87 -18.17
CA TRP A 72 -1.24 1.96 -16.76
C TRP A 72 -0.40 3.00 -16.02
N PHE A 73 0.93 3.00 -16.20
CA PHE A 73 1.82 3.98 -15.59
C PHE A 73 1.43 5.42 -15.96
N ASN A 74 1.22 5.68 -17.25
CA ASN A 74 0.82 6.99 -17.75
C ASN A 74 -0.55 7.43 -17.22
N ALA A 75 -1.51 6.50 -17.12
CA ALA A 75 -2.85 6.80 -16.66
C ALA A 75 -2.95 6.97 -15.13
N ARG A 76 -2.14 6.24 -14.35
CA ARG A 76 -2.30 6.12 -12.90
C ARG A 76 -1.21 6.82 -12.09
N LEU A 77 0.02 6.95 -12.58
CA LEU A 77 1.14 7.51 -11.83
C LEU A 77 1.59 8.90 -12.32
N VAL A 78 1.64 9.12 -13.63
CA VAL A 78 2.04 10.43 -14.19
C VAL A 78 1.22 11.62 -13.65
N PRO A 79 -0.09 11.51 -13.34
CA PRO A 79 -0.85 12.60 -12.73
C PRO A 79 -0.29 13.11 -11.39
N PHE A 80 0.50 12.31 -10.68
CA PHE A 80 1.10 12.68 -9.39
C PHE A 80 2.53 13.25 -9.49
N LEU A 81 3.11 13.31 -10.69
CA LEU A 81 4.50 13.75 -10.93
C LEU A 81 4.60 15.18 -11.48
N ARG A 82 3.49 15.93 -11.43
CA ARG A 82 3.39 17.30 -11.95
C ARG A 82 3.29 18.31 -10.84
#